data_AF-A0A1M6JGT2-F1
#
_entry.id   AF-A0A1M6JGT2-F1
#
_cell.length_a   1.000
_cell.length_b   1.000
_cell.length_c   1.000
_cell.angle_alpha   90.00
_cell.angle_beta   90.00
_cell.angle_gamma   90.00
#
_symmetry.space_group_name_H-M   'P 1'
#
loop_
_entity.id
_entity.type
_entity.pdbx_description
1 polymer ?
#
loop_
_entity_poly.entity_id
_entity_poly.type
_entity_poly.pdbx_seq_one_letter_code
_entity_poly.pdbx_strand_id
1 'polypeptide(L)' 'MLEYAKIILPKVSFSKQLFRKELTKCLHWIEPDEVQELHDWCYENFKDKYPDVLADVFACIAA' A
#
# COMPACT_ATOMS: atom_id res chain seq x y z
N MET A 1 -1.19 -2.08 12.84
CA MET A 1 -1.43 -3.15 11.81
C MET A 1 -0.46 -3.04 10.64
N LEU A 2 0.36 -1.99 10.63
CA LEU A 2 1.32 -1.67 9.59
C LEU A 2 2.39 -2.74 9.35
N GLU A 3 2.93 -3.37 10.40
CA GLU A 3 3.94 -4.42 10.26
C GLU A 3 3.44 -5.61 9.42
N TYR A 4 2.16 -5.98 9.57
CA TYR A 4 1.54 -7.01 8.75
C TYR A 4 1.47 -6.59 7.27
N ALA A 5 1.10 -5.33 7.00
CA ALA A 5 1.09 -4.77 5.64
C ALA A 5 2.48 -4.87 4.99
N LYS A 6 3.53 -4.51 5.74
CA LYS A 6 4.93 -4.59 5.28
C LYS A 6 5.39 -6.03 4.98
N ILE A 7 4.74 -7.05 5.55
CA ILE A 7 5.01 -8.47 5.28
C ILE A 7 4.20 -9.01 4.10
N ILE A 8 2.91 -8.66 4.00
CA ILE A 8 2.00 -9.24 2.99
C ILE A 8 2.21 -8.60 1.61
N LEU A 9 2.41 -7.28 1.54
CA LEU A 9 2.51 -6.55 0.28
C LEU A 9 3.67 -7.03 -0.61
N PRO A 10 4.90 -7.29 -0.09
CA PRO A 10 5.96 -7.89 -0.88
C PRO A 10 5.58 -9.27 -1.41
N LYS A 11 4.93 -10.10 -0.59
CA LYS A 11 4.54 -11.48 -0.95
C LYS A 11 3.50 -11.53 -2.06
N VAL A 12 2.60 -10.54 -2.16
CA VAL A 12 1.60 -10.47 -3.23
C VAL A 12 2.02 -9.57 -4.41
N SER A 13 3.18 -8.92 -4.31
CA SER A 13 3.68 -7.98 -5.32
C SER A 13 4.00 -8.62 -6.68
N PHE A 14 3.98 -9.96 -6.80
CA PHE A 14 4.14 -10.66 -8.08
C PHE A 14 2.94 -10.48 -9.01
N SER A 15 1.77 -10.10 -8.49
CA SER A 15 0.56 -9.84 -9.28
C SER A 15 0.02 -8.47 -8.96
N LYS A 16 -0.08 -7.60 -9.98
CA LYS A 16 -0.64 -6.25 -9.86
C LYS A 16 -2.05 -6.25 -9.26
N GLN A 17 -2.89 -7.20 -9.66
CA GLN A 17 -4.26 -7.33 -9.16
C GLN A 17 -4.30 -7.71 -7.67
N LEU A 18 -3.46 -8.68 -7.25
CA LEU A 18 -3.39 -9.10 -5.85
C LEU A 18 -2.78 -8.01 -4.98
N PHE A 19 -1.71 -7.36 -5.46
CA PHE A 19 -1.09 -6.23 -4.77
C PHE A 19 -2.10 -5.12 -4.50
N ARG A 20 -2.86 -4.68 -5.52
CA ARG A 20 -3.91 -3.67 -5.34
C ARG A 20 -4.93 -4.11 -4.30
N LYS A 21 -5.42 -5.35 -4.40
CA LYS A 21 -6.44 -5.89 -3.49
C LYS A 21 -5.97 -5.90 -2.04
N GLU A 22 -4.75 -6.35 -1.77
CA GLU A 22 -4.22 -6.39 -0.40
C GLU A 22 -3.82 -5.00 0.10
N LEU A 23 -3.27 -4.12 -0.75
CA LEU A 23 -2.97 -2.73 -0.37
C LEU A 23 -4.22 -1.99 0.10
N THR A 24 -5.32 -2.12 -0.63
CA THR A 24 -6.61 -1.55 -0.23
C THR A 24 -7.11 -2.16 1.09
N LYS A 25 -6.89 -3.45 1.35
CA LYS A 25 -7.24 -4.04 2.66
C LYS A 25 -6.37 -3.49 3.79
N CYS A 26 -5.06 -3.37 3.56
CA CYS A 26 -4.14 -2.83 4.55
C CYS A 26 -4.57 -1.43 4.98
N LEU A 27 -4.95 -0.57 4.03
CA LEU A 27 -5.46 0.77 4.33
C LEU A 27 -6.72 0.79 5.21
N HIS A 28 -7.59 -0.22 5.11
CA HIS A 28 -8.79 -0.31 5.95
C HIS A 28 -8.49 -0.83 7.37
N TRP A 29 -7.33 -1.45 7.59
CA TRP A 29 -6.99 -2.10 8.86
C TRP A 29 -6.01 -1.31 9.73
N ILE A 30 -5.24 -0.42 9.12
CA ILE A 30 -4.27 0.42 9.84
C ILE A 30 -4.97 1.63 10.46
N GLU A 31 -4.37 2.15 11.52
CA GLU A 31 -4.86 3.36 12.17
C GLU A 31 -4.57 4.60 11.30
N PRO A 32 -5.38 5.68 11.41
CA PRO A 32 -5.19 6.89 10.59
C PRO A 32 -3.78 7.49 10.68
N ASP A 33 -3.12 7.39 11.84
CA ASP A 33 -1.74 7.85 12.02
C ASP A 33 -0.70 6.93 11.36
N GLU A 34 -1.00 5.65 11.17
CA GLU A 34 -0.15 4.69 10.45
C GLU A 34 -0.24 4.86 8.92
N VAL A 35 -1.27 5.55 8.41
CA VAL A 35 -1.54 5.66 6.95
C VAL A 35 -0.40 6.36 6.21
N GLN A 36 0.12 7.46 6.75
CA GLN A 36 1.23 8.18 6.14
C GLN A 36 2.50 7.31 6.11
N GLU A 37 2.77 6.55 7.17
CA GLU A 37 3.92 5.65 7.19
C GLU A 37 3.77 4.51 6.17
N LEU A 38 2.55 3.96 6.00
CA LEU A 38 2.29 2.97 4.95
C LEU A 38 2.49 3.56 3.55
N HIS A 39 2.00 4.79 3.33
CA HIS A 39 2.16 5.50 2.07
C HIS A 39 3.65 5.60 1.69
N ASP A 40 4.45 6.20 2.55
CA ASP A 40 5.87 6.45 2.27
C ASP A 40 6.62 5.15 2.03
N TRP A 41 6.38 4.15 2.88
CA TRP A 41 6.98 2.83 2.71
C TRP A 41 6.57 2.16 1.39
N CYS A 42 5.30 2.28 0.96
CA CYS A 42 4.86 1.74 -0.32
C CYS A 42 5.52 2.43 -1.52
N TYR A 43 5.68 3.76 -1.47
CA TYR A 43 6.37 4.50 -2.52
C TYR A 43 7.87 4.18 -2.55
N GLU A 44 8.53 3.99 -1.41
CA GLU A 44 9.94 3.57 -1.38
C GLU A 44 10.14 2.18 -2.00
N ASN A 45 9.22 1.24 -1.78
CA ASN A 45 9.40 -0.17 -2.17
C ASN A 45 8.77 -0.54 -3.52
N PHE A 46 7.71 0.15 -3.95
CA PHE A 46 6.89 -0.28 -5.09
C PHE A 46 6.64 0.78 -6.15
N LYS A 47 7.16 2.02 -6.02
CA LYS A 47 6.97 3.08 -7.03
C LYS A 47 7.43 2.66 -8.43
N ASP A 48 8.52 1.91 -8.54
CA ASP A 48 9.07 1.49 -9.82
C ASP A 48 8.27 0.34 -10.45
N LYS A 49 7.47 -0.36 -9.64
CA LYS A 49 6.70 -1.54 -10.07
C LYS A 49 5.24 -1.21 -10.40
N TYR A 50 4.56 -0.47 -9.52
CA TYR A 50 3.14 -0.18 -9.61
C TYR A 50 2.80 1.28 -9.25
N PRO A 51 3.40 2.28 -9.92
CA PRO A 51 3.16 3.69 -9.60
C PRO A 51 1.69 4.07 -9.77
N ASP A 52 1.01 3.50 -10.76
CA ASP A 52 -0.41 3.76 -11.03
C ASP A 52 -1.34 3.19 -9.94
N VAL A 53 -0.97 2.04 -9.35
CA VAL A 53 -1.74 1.46 -8.25
C VAL A 53 -1.58 2.29 -6.99
N LEU A 54 -0.36 2.74 -6.69
CA LEU A 54 -0.11 3.60 -5.54
C LEU A 54 -0.85 4.93 -5.67
N ALA A 55 -0.75 5.59 -6.82
CA ALA A 55 -1.46 6.85 -7.07
C ALA A 55 -2.98 6.70 -6.92
N ASP A 56 -3.57 5.63 -7.46
CA ASP A 56 -5.00 5.35 -7.35
C ASP A 56 -5.44 5.06 -5.91
N VAL A 57 -4.74 4.16 -5.23
CA VAL A 57 -5.15 3.67 -3.90
C VAL A 57 -4.95 4.75 -2.83
N PHE A 58 -3.95 5.62 -2.99
CA PHE A 58 -3.69 6.74 -2.07
C PHE A 58 -4.32 8.07 -2.50
N ALA A 59 -5.05 8.13 -3.63
CA ALA A 59 -5.60 9.38 -4.16
C ALA A 59 -6.47 10.17 -3.17
N CYS A 60 -7.22 9.48 -2.31
CA CYS A 60 -8.11 10.09 -1.33
C CYS A 60 -7.46 10.37 0.03
N ILE A 61 -6.21 9.96 0.23
CA ILE A 61 -5.49 10.08 1.52
C ILE A 61 -4.66 11.37 1.54
N ALA A 62 -4.18 11.82 0.38
CA ALA A 62 -3.35 13.02 0.24
C ALA A 62 -4.15 14.33 0.09
N ALA A 63 -5.46 14.33 0.36
CA ALA A 63 -6.36 15.48 0.19
C ALA A 63 -7.01 15.92 1.50
#